data_AF-A0AAW7P1S1-F1
#
_entry.id   AF-A0AAW7P1S1-F1
#
_cell.length_a   1.000
_cell.length_b   1.000
_cell.length_c   1.000
_cell.angle_alpha   90.00
_cell.angle_beta   90.00
_cell.angle_gamma   90.00
#
_symmetry.space_group_name_H-M   'P 1'
#
loop_
_entity.id
_entity.type
_entity.pdbx_description
1 polymer ?
#
loop_
_entity_poly.entity_id
_entity_poly.type
_entity_poly.pdbx_seq_one_letter_code
_entity_poly.pdbx_strand_id
1 'polypeptide(L)'
;MLTKDDMLVALHDAITEDQEFELADEIVDAMEAYPQPFDLVDPVLDFISKHPEVDFGAPGELVHFVERFYHQGYEELLMESVLKSPTVHNIWMLHRCYNDNDPNLVRQIQTLVGELKKDKTLDSQVRSMIEDLTW
;
A
#
# COMPACT_ATOMS: atom_id res chain seq x y z
N MET A 1 -14.60 -19.61 10.31
CA MET A 1 -13.53 -18.78 9.74
C MET A 1 -14.16 -17.98 8.62
N LEU A 2 -13.91 -16.68 8.61
CA LEU A 2 -14.29 -15.83 7.48
C LEU A 2 -13.53 -16.32 6.23
N THR A 3 -14.18 -16.27 5.08
CA THR A 3 -13.54 -16.56 3.80
C THR A 3 -12.75 -15.34 3.31
N LYS A 4 -11.90 -15.54 2.30
CA LYS A 4 -11.20 -14.41 1.63
C LYS A 4 -12.21 -13.37 1.14
N ASP A 5 -13.29 -13.81 0.49
CA ASP A 5 -14.30 -12.91 -0.05
C ASP A 5 -15.03 -12.13 1.06
N ASP A 6 -15.34 -12.77 2.20
CA ASP A 6 -15.96 -12.08 3.35
C ASP A 6 -15.06 -10.96 3.88
N MET A 7 -13.75 -11.20 3.97
CA MET A 7 -12.78 -10.19 4.43
C MET A 7 -12.64 -9.04 3.43
N LEU A 8 -12.66 -9.32 2.12
CA LEU A 8 -12.59 -8.27 1.09
C LEU A 8 -13.87 -7.43 1.04
N VAL A 9 -15.03 -8.04 1.27
CA VAL A 9 -16.29 -7.30 1.42
C VAL A 9 -16.22 -6.37 2.64
N ALA A 10 -15.78 -6.89 3.79
CA ALA A 10 -15.62 -6.08 4.99
C ALA A 10 -14.62 -4.92 4.80
N LEU A 11 -13.53 -5.14 4.05
CA LEU A 11 -12.56 -4.10 3.69
C LEU A 11 -13.22 -2.98 2.87
N HIS A 12 -14.08 -3.33 1.91
CA HIS A 12 -14.81 -2.34 1.12
C HIS A 12 -15.85 -1.57 1.93
N ASP A 13 -16.50 -2.23 2.89
CA ASP A 13 -17.50 -1.62 3.77
C ASP A 13 -16.85 -0.79 4.91
N ALA A 14 -15.53 -0.88 5.09
CA ALA A 14 -14.77 -0.16 6.12
C ALA A 14 -14.53 1.33 5.82
N ILE A 15 -14.84 1.80 4.60
CA ILE A 15 -14.80 3.24 4.27
C ILE A 15 -16.15 3.86 4.62
N THR A 16 -16.14 4.81 5.54
CA THR A 16 -17.33 5.54 5.96
C THR A 16 -17.74 6.61 4.92
N GLU A 17 -18.96 7.15 5.06
CA GLU A 17 -19.43 8.25 4.20
C GLU A 17 -18.50 9.48 4.24
N ASP A 18 -17.80 9.67 5.35
CA ASP A 18 -16.86 10.78 5.59
C ASP A 18 -15.43 10.51 5.09
N GLN A 19 -15.22 9.44 4.30
CA GLN A 19 -13.90 8.99 3.80
C GLN A 19 -12.93 8.58 4.93
N GLU A 20 -13.45 8.25 6.11
CA GLU A 20 -12.65 7.66 7.19
C GLU A 20 -12.59 6.15 7.01
N PHE A 21 -11.46 5.55 7.42
CA PHE A 21 -11.25 4.11 7.38
C PHE A 21 -11.35 3.53 8.79
N GLU A 22 -12.33 2.65 9.01
CA GLU A 22 -12.50 1.91 10.26
C GLU A 22 -12.74 0.43 9.95
N LEU A 23 -11.74 -0.40 10.23
CA LEU A 23 -11.85 -1.86 10.09
C LEU A 23 -12.03 -2.48 11.47
N ALA A 24 -12.97 -3.42 11.59
CA ALA A 24 -13.18 -4.10 12.86
C ALA A 24 -11.99 -5.04 13.17
N ASP A 25 -11.53 -5.04 14.43
CA ASP A 25 -10.43 -5.90 14.92
C ASP A 25 -10.60 -7.37 14.50
N GLU A 26 -11.84 -7.88 14.51
CA GLU A 26 -12.15 -9.26 14.13
C GLU A 26 -11.83 -9.58 12.66
N ILE A 27 -11.87 -8.58 11.77
CA ILE A 27 -11.49 -8.72 10.37
C ILE A 27 -9.97 -8.75 10.24
N VAL A 28 -9.27 -7.87 10.95
CA VAL A 28 -7.79 -7.89 10.99
C VAL A 28 -7.29 -9.24 11.52
N ASP A 29 -7.84 -9.70 12.64
CA ASP A 29 -7.53 -11.02 13.22
C ASP A 29 -7.80 -12.16 12.22
N ALA A 30 -8.89 -12.07 11.45
CA ALA A 30 -9.21 -13.07 10.45
C ALA A 30 -8.25 -13.05 9.26
N MET A 31 -7.80 -11.86 8.82
CA MET A 31 -6.80 -11.70 7.77
C MET A 31 -5.47 -12.32 8.21
N GLU A 32 -5.07 -12.10 9.45
CA GLU A 32 -3.85 -12.67 10.02
C GLU A 32 -3.93 -14.19 10.21
N ALA A 33 -5.10 -14.70 10.59
CA ALA A 33 -5.35 -16.13 10.79
C ALA A 33 -5.66 -16.89 9.49
N TYR A 34 -5.78 -16.19 8.35
CA TYR A 34 -6.07 -16.81 7.06
C TYR A 34 -4.99 -17.85 6.71
N PRO A 35 -5.30 -19.01 6.10
CA PRO A 35 -4.29 -20.06 5.86
C PRO A 35 -3.09 -19.63 5.01
N GLN A 36 -3.27 -18.63 4.14
CA GLN A 36 -2.22 -18.03 3.30
C GLN A 36 -2.35 -16.50 3.33
N PRO A 37 -1.99 -15.82 4.44
CA PRO A 37 -2.24 -14.39 4.61
C PRO A 37 -1.62 -13.51 3.51
N PHE A 38 -0.50 -13.96 2.93
CA PHE A 38 0.17 -13.26 1.83
C PHE A 38 -0.76 -13.08 0.60
N ASP A 39 -1.71 -13.99 0.37
CA ASP A 39 -2.69 -13.88 -0.73
C ASP A 39 -3.63 -12.66 -0.59
N LEU A 40 -3.61 -11.97 0.55
CA LEU A 40 -4.38 -10.77 0.84
C LEU A 40 -3.58 -9.49 0.58
N VAL A 41 -2.25 -9.57 0.43
CA VAL A 41 -1.38 -8.38 0.25
C VAL A 41 -1.75 -7.61 -1.02
N ASP A 42 -1.82 -8.30 -2.17
CA ASP A 42 -2.18 -7.67 -3.44
C ASP A 42 -3.59 -7.03 -3.40
N PRO A 43 -4.66 -7.73 -2.94
CA PRO A 43 -5.97 -7.11 -2.74
C PRO A 43 -5.97 -5.87 -1.83
N VAL A 44 -5.21 -5.89 -0.72
CA VAL A 44 -5.12 -4.76 0.20
C VAL A 44 -4.41 -3.56 -0.47
N LEU A 45 -3.31 -3.81 -1.20
CA LEU A 45 -2.61 -2.75 -1.92
C LEU A 45 -3.44 -2.17 -3.07
N ASP A 46 -4.19 -3.00 -3.79
CA ASP A 46 -5.12 -2.55 -4.84
C ASP A 46 -6.25 -1.71 -4.24
N PHE A 47 -6.80 -2.10 -3.08
CA PHE A 47 -7.78 -1.32 -2.33
C PHE A 47 -7.23 0.06 -1.93
N ILE A 48 -6.07 0.12 -1.26
CA ILE A 48 -5.43 1.39 -0.89
C ILE A 48 -5.22 2.29 -2.12
N SER A 49 -4.76 1.71 -3.24
CA SER A 49 -4.48 2.46 -4.47
C SER A 49 -5.73 3.06 -5.14
N LYS A 50 -6.91 2.45 -4.92
CA LYS A 50 -8.20 2.89 -5.48
C LYS A 50 -8.89 3.98 -4.66
N HIS A 51 -8.43 4.20 -3.43
CA HIS A 51 -9.02 5.12 -2.48
C HIS A 51 -7.98 6.17 -2.02
N PRO A 52 -7.40 6.96 -2.93
CA PRO A 52 -6.28 7.87 -2.62
C PRO A 52 -6.62 9.01 -1.64
N GLU A 53 -7.90 9.33 -1.45
CA GLU A 53 -8.38 10.39 -0.56
C GLU A 53 -8.65 9.89 0.87
N VAL A 54 -8.65 8.57 1.08
CA VAL A 54 -8.93 7.95 2.39
C VAL A 54 -7.66 7.95 3.23
N ASP A 55 -7.78 8.37 4.49
CA ASP A 55 -6.69 8.24 5.46
C ASP A 55 -6.68 6.83 6.08
N PHE A 56 -5.79 5.98 5.56
CA PHE A 56 -5.55 4.64 6.10
C PHE A 56 -4.61 4.63 7.32
N GLY A 57 -4.24 5.79 7.85
CA GLY A 57 -3.27 5.97 8.93
C GLY A 57 -1.82 5.87 8.46
N ALA A 58 -0.90 6.50 9.20
CA ALA A 58 0.53 6.56 8.83
C ALA A 58 1.47 6.15 9.98
N PRO A 59 1.60 4.85 10.30
CA PRO A 59 0.93 3.69 9.71
C PRO A 59 -0.40 3.35 10.40
N GLY A 60 -1.38 2.87 9.62
CA GLY A 60 -2.56 2.20 10.16
C GLY A 60 -2.55 0.68 9.93
N GLU A 61 -3.66 0.03 10.24
CA GLU A 61 -3.74 -1.44 10.36
C GLU A 61 -3.45 -2.20 9.07
N LEU A 62 -3.91 -1.69 7.92
CA LEU A 62 -3.62 -2.31 6.62
C LEU A 62 -2.14 -2.25 6.27
N VAL A 63 -1.49 -1.12 6.57
CA VAL A 63 -0.05 -0.95 6.36
C VAL A 63 0.71 -1.92 7.28
N HIS A 64 0.33 -2.00 8.55
CA HIS A 64 0.90 -2.97 9.48
C HIS A 64 0.74 -4.40 9.00
N PHE A 65 -0.43 -4.77 8.47
CA PHE A 65 -0.67 -6.11 7.94
C PHE A 65 0.28 -6.44 6.77
N VAL A 66 0.35 -5.58 5.75
CA VAL A 66 1.17 -5.87 4.55
C VAL A 66 2.68 -5.84 4.84
N GLU A 67 3.14 -4.95 5.74
CA GLU A 67 4.55 -4.85 6.12
C GLU A 67 5.08 -6.10 6.85
N ARG A 68 4.21 -6.96 7.39
CA ARG A 68 4.63 -8.27 7.97
C ARG A 68 5.26 -9.20 6.94
N PHE A 69 5.01 -8.96 5.66
CA PHE A 69 5.55 -9.72 4.54
C PHE A 69 6.76 -9.04 3.89
N TYR A 70 7.40 -8.11 4.58
CA TYR A 70 8.68 -7.56 4.16
C TYR A 70 9.70 -8.70 3.92
N HIS A 71 10.43 -8.61 2.82
CA HIS A 71 11.32 -9.63 2.26
C HIS A 71 10.65 -10.95 1.85
N GLN A 72 9.32 -10.95 1.69
CA GLN A 72 8.55 -12.14 1.30
C GLN A 72 7.72 -11.92 0.03
N GLY A 73 7.91 -10.81 -0.69
CA GLY A 73 7.19 -10.51 -1.93
C GLY A 73 6.31 -9.26 -1.88
N TYR A 74 6.19 -8.63 -0.71
CA TYR A 74 5.38 -7.42 -0.52
C TYR A 74 5.94 -6.24 -1.31
N GLU A 75 7.26 -6.09 -1.33
CA GLU A 75 7.94 -4.97 -1.98
C GLU A 75 7.70 -4.96 -3.49
N GLU A 76 7.70 -6.14 -4.12
CA GLU A 76 7.38 -6.30 -5.54
C GLU A 76 5.93 -5.91 -5.82
N LEU A 77 4.97 -6.39 -5.02
CA LEU A 77 3.55 -6.04 -5.16
C LEU A 77 3.31 -4.54 -4.91
N LEU A 78 4.03 -3.93 -3.97
CA LEU A 78 3.95 -2.49 -3.72
C LEU A 78 4.46 -1.69 -4.92
N MET A 79 5.61 -2.07 -5.50
CA MET A 79 6.15 -1.43 -6.70
C MET A 79 5.19 -1.57 -7.89
N GLU A 80 4.55 -2.73 -8.07
CA GLU A 80 3.54 -2.95 -9.11
C GLU A 80 2.29 -2.08 -8.89
N SER A 81 1.80 -1.99 -7.66
CA SER A 81 0.68 -1.11 -7.28
C SER A 81 0.99 0.35 -7.58
N VAL A 82 2.18 0.83 -7.17
CA VAL A 82 2.66 2.19 -7.47
C VAL A 82 2.75 2.43 -8.97
N LEU A 83 3.31 1.49 -9.74
CA LEU A 83 3.45 1.65 -11.19
C LEU A 83 2.09 1.74 -11.90
N LYS A 84 1.08 0.99 -11.41
CA LYS A 84 -0.27 0.95 -11.97
C LYS A 84 -1.08 2.20 -11.60
N SER A 85 -1.03 2.62 -10.34
CA SER A 85 -1.80 3.74 -9.80
C SER A 85 -1.03 4.43 -8.67
N PRO A 86 -0.12 5.37 -9.00
CA PRO A 86 0.62 6.13 -8.00
C PRO A 86 -0.33 6.96 -7.13
N THR A 87 -0.22 6.85 -5.81
CA THR A 87 -0.97 7.65 -4.83
C THR A 87 -0.01 8.24 -3.79
N VAL A 88 -0.42 9.28 -3.09
CA VAL A 88 0.40 9.87 -2.02
C VAL A 88 0.75 8.82 -0.96
N HIS A 89 -0.22 7.96 -0.62
CA HIS A 89 -0.06 6.93 0.38
C HIS A 89 0.91 5.81 -0.04
N ASN A 90 0.76 5.24 -1.25
CA ASN A 90 1.65 4.15 -1.69
C ASN A 90 3.07 4.63 -2.02
N ILE A 91 3.26 5.91 -2.40
CA ILE A 91 4.58 6.53 -2.51
C ILE A 91 5.24 6.66 -1.13
N TRP A 92 4.48 7.05 -0.09
CA TRP A 92 5.00 7.07 1.28
C TRP A 92 5.41 5.66 1.76
N MET A 93 4.60 4.64 1.48
CA MET A 93 4.96 3.24 1.77
C MET A 93 6.24 2.82 1.03
N LEU A 94 6.36 3.19 -0.25
CA LEU A 94 7.55 2.90 -1.05
C LEU A 94 8.80 3.59 -0.49
N HIS A 95 8.66 4.82 0.02
CA HIS A 95 9.74 5.55 0.66
C HIS A 95 10.22 4.89 1.96
N ARG A 96 9.31 4.28 2.71
CA ARG A 96 9.69 3.47 3.89
C ARG A 96 10.56 2.29 3.50
N CYS A 97 10.19 1.55 2.46
CA CYS A 97 11.03 0.46 1.93
C CYS A 97 12.39 0.96 1.45
N TYR A 98 12.45 2.16 0.84
CA TYR A 98 13.71 2.79 0.46
C TYR A 98 14.62 3.09 1.66
N ASN A 99 14.04 3.61 2.75
CA ASN A 99 14.79 4.00 3.95
C ASN A 99 15.38 2.82 4.72
N ASP A 100 14.97 1.58 4.44
CA ASP A 100 15.60 0.39 5.04
C ASP A 100 17.01 0.12 4.47
N ASN A 101 17.41 0.82 3.39
CA ASN A 101 18.74 0.77 2.78
C ASN A 101 19.16 -0.61 2.24
N ASP A 102 18.22 -1.51 1.93
CA ASP A 102 18.53 -2.72 1.15
C ASP A 102 19.04 -2.30 -0.25
N PRO A 103 20.29 -2.65 -0.64
CA PRO A 103 20.88 -2.19 -1.89
C PRO A 103 20.12 -2.60 -3.16
N ASN A 104 19.45 -3.76 -3.15
CA ASN A 104 18.68 -4.24 -4.28
C ASN A 104 17.34 -3.51 -4.38
N LEU A 105 16.65 -3.29 -3.26
CA LEU A 105 15.39 -2.53 -3.24
C LEU A 105 15.64 -1.06 -3.56
N VAL A 106 16.64 -0.43 -2.95
CA VAL A 106 17.05 0.96 -3.21
C VAL A 106 17.21 1.21 -4.71
N ARG A 107 17.92 0.33 -5.42
CA ARG A 107 18.15 0.48 -6.86
C ARG A 107 16.85 0.36 -7.68
N GLN A 108 15.98 -0.58 -7.32
CA GLN A 108 14.70 -0.79 -8.00
C GLN A 108 13.76 0.41 -7.78
N ILE A 109 13.65 0.87 -6.53
CA ILE A 109 12.85 2.02 -6.16
C ILE A 109 13.35 3.30 -6.87
N GLN A 110 14.66 3.54 -6.91
CA GLN A 110 15.23 4.67 -7.64
C GLN A 110 14.91 4.64 -9.13
N THR A 111 14.89 3.45 -9.73
CA THR A 111 14.53 3.27 -11.14
C THR A 111 13.06 3.63 -11.34
N LEU A 112 12.16 3.06 -10.54
CA LEU A 112 10.72 3.33 -10.58
C LEU A 112 10.41 4.82 -10.38
N VAL A 113 10.96 5.44 -9.33
CA VAL A 113 10.79 6.88 -9.06
C VAL A 113 11.34 7.73 -10.20
N GLY A 114 12.46 7.33 -10.81
CA GLY A 114 13.01 7.98 -11.99
C GLY A 114 12.10 7.92 -13.22
N GLU A 115 11.29 6.87 -13.35
CA GLU A 115 10.25 6.75 -14.39
C GLU A 115 9.03 7.61 -14.06
N LEU A 116 8.54 7.57 -12.83
CA LEU A 116 7.41 8.39 -12.37
C LEU A 116 7.69 9.90 -12.52
N LYS A 117 8.91 10.35 -12.22
CA LYS A 117 9.31 11.76 -12.40
C LYS A 117 9.21 12.24 -13.85
N LYS A 118 9.35 11.33 -14.83
CA LYS A 118 9.26 11.64 -16.27
C LYS A 118 7.82 11.63 -16.77
N ASP A 119 6.91 10.94 -16.08
CA ASP A 119 5.50 10.93 -16.42
C ASP A 119 4.91 12.31 -16.15
N LYS A 120 4.41 12.98 -17.19
CA LYS A 120 3.80 14.32 -17.11
C LYS A 120 2.34 14.29 -16.71
N THR A 121 1.71 13.12 -16.71
CA THR A 121 0.30 12.91 -16.37
C THR A 121 0.09 12.61 -14.89
N LEU A 122 1.17 12.36 -14.16
CA LEU A 122 1.17 12.15 -12.71
C LEU A 122 0.46 13.29 -11.99
N ASP A 123 -0.40 12.92 -11.05
CA ASP A 123 -1.11 13.87 -10.19
C ASP A 123 -0.12 14.82 -9.48
N SER A 124 -0.56 16.07 -9.30
CA SER A 124 0.28 17.13 -8.73
C SER A 124 0.69 16.87 -7.28
N GLN A 125 -0.17 16.27 -6.46
CA GLN A 125 0.14 15.95 -5.06
C GLN A 125 1.13 14.80 -5.00
N VAL A 126 0.93 13.77 -5.82
CA VAL A 126 1.86 12.64 -5.92
C VAL A 126 3.23 13.11 -6.42
N ARG A 127 3.27 14.01 -7.41
CA ARG A 127 4.52 14.62 -7.87
C ARG A 127 5.22 15.38 -6.75
N SER A 128 4.49 16.23 -6.01
CA SER A 128 5.06 16.98 -4.89
C SER A 128 5.67 16.03 -3.86
N MET A 129 4.94 14.98 -3.45
CA MET A 129 5.43 13.97 -2.52
C MET A 129 6.74 13.34 -3.01
N ILE A 130 6.82 12.93 -4.28
CA ILE A 130 8.04 12.35 -4.86
C ILE A 130 9.21 13.34 -4.88
N GLU A 131 8.96 14.64 -5.09
CA GLU A 131 9.97 15.69 -5.14
C GLU A 131 10.46 16.12 -3.75
N ASP A 132 9.58 16.09 -2.74
CA ASP A 132 9.87 16.45 -1.36
C ASP A 132 10.67 15.37 -0.61
N LEU A 133 10.53 14.10 -1.03
CA LEU A 133 11.22 12.96 -0.43
C LEU A 133 12.65 12.78 -0.98
N THR A 134 13.56 12.29 -0.12
CA THR A 134 14.93 11.94 -0.51
C THR A 134 15.00 10.46 -0.90
N TRP A 135 15.40 10.19 -2.15
CA TRP A 135 15.51 8.87 -2.77
C TRP A 135 16.94 8.55 -3.22
#